data_AF-A0A3P3ZHU4-F1
#
_entry.id   AF-A0A3P3ZHU4-F1
#
_cell.length_a   1.000
_cell.length_b   1.000
_cell.length_c   1.000
_cell.angle_alpha   90.00
_cell.angle_beta   90.00
_cell.angle_gamma   90.00
#
_symmetry.space_group_name_H-M   'P 1'
#
loop_
_entity.id
_entity.type
_entity.pdbx_description
1 polymer ?
#
loop_
_entity_poly.entity_id
_entity_poly.type
_entity_poly.pdbx_seq_one_letter_code
_entity_poly.pdbx_strand_id
1 'polypeptide(L)'
;MPISRNVAVVHDIATTPEQLDAFKRACPNSCNFFPVKDAVQLQCVVQQIYAASPSTYGAVVNLCADRSGGANDGITSALATLLLHHASLPYTGCRATTLNHPFDILLMMLFYAEVPLPPFAIVDSVEAAGRAAHRLKAPVQIRNTCGLFGLYHECCTMQGDMEATLVRTFHEHGKIVAWEVNASKERAVRVLVAGGSVKGAAAAIPLESCAAAPSWAAHAEEVARRYGAAVSRYVLYDCGVASLTLNTSKEEPDKWYFEDIVLNPAIAHLMVQEAVPNLLSEAPSTAELVASLLAEAQKCHPSPTFEIKLHADSRKGYHLCAAKTLRKGDVVFEDECRSFAMVTRPYVEQHWDDPLKKRFTEYAWPLDSEGHLYAIWEEDPQRWRPVNHSCDPNCIFAAPHSLNVIAAREIAAGEDLSMDYATFCDGTMKPFRCLCGADCCRGLITTDAASLIKYGEHSWLRKVPSAVKPLLP
;
A
#
# COMPACT_ATOMS: atom_id res chain seq x y z
N MET A 1 -9.78 2.95 20.61
CA MET A 1 -9.82 1.60 21.23
C MET A 1 -8.45 0.95 21.07
N PRO A 2 -7.97 0.09 21.99
CA PRO A 2 -6.78 -0.70 21.71
C PRO A 2 -7.03 -1.52 20.45
N ILE A 3 -6.10 -1.48 19.49
CA ILE A 3 -6.18 -2.27 18.26
C ILE A 3 -6.39 -3.74 18.67
N SER A 4 -7.43 -4.37 18.13
CA SER A 4 -7.69 -5.78 18.40
C SER A 4 -6.47 -6.61 18.05
N ARG A 5 -6.14 -7.57 18.93
CA ARG A 5 -5.10 -8.57 18.66
C ARG A 5 -5.59 -9.68 17.75
N ASN A 6 -6.83 -9.65 17.28
CA ASN A 6 -7.30 -10.62 16.29
C ASN A 6 -6.89 -10.16 14.90
N VAL A 7 -6.55 -11.13 14.05
CA VAL A 7 -6.18 -10.91 12.65
C VAL A 7 -7.10 -11.72 11.75
N ALA A 8 -7.52 -11.10 10.65
CA ALA A 8 -8.25 -11.80 9.60
C ALA A 8 -7.23 -12.43 8.65
N VAL A 9 -7.29 -13.74 8.42
CA VAL A 9 -6.37 -14.47 7.55
C VAL A 9 -7.11 -14.85 6.27
N VAL A 10 -6.84 -14.12 5.19
CA VAL A 10 -7.41 -14.39 3.87
C VAL A 10 -6.50 -15.38 3.16
N HIS A 11 -7.05 -16.51 2.72
CA HIS A 11 -6.26 -17.58 2.10
C HIS A 11 -6.99 -18.21 0.92
N ASP A 12 -6.21 -18.76 0.00
CA ASP A 12 -6.74 -19.53 -1.12
C ASP A 12 -7.37 -20.84 -0.60
N ILE A 13 -8.47 -21.28 -1.21
CA ILE A 13 -9.14 -22.56 -0.93
C ILE A 13 -8.23 -23.79 -1.04
N ALA A 14 -7.14 -23.75 -1.82
CA ALA A 14 -6.19 -24.87 -1.86
C ALA A 14 -5.17 -24.88 -0.71
N THR A 15 -5.17 -23.88 0.16
CA THR A 15 -4.30 -23.89 1.35
C THR A 15 -4.73 -25.04 2.26
N THR A 16 -3.81 -25.95 2.59
CA THR A 16 -4.15 -27.17 3.33
C THR A 16 -4.37 -26.87 4.82
N PRO A 17 -5.15 -27.70 5.54
CA PRO A 17 -5.32 -27.55 6.99
C PRO A 17 -3.99 -27.53 7.76
N GLU A 18 -3.01 -28.34 7.34
CA GLU A 18 -1.69 -28.40 7.98
C GLU A 18 -0.93 -27.08 7.84
N GLN A 19 -1.04 -26.43 6.68
CA GLN A 19 -0.45 -25.11 6.43
C GLN A 19 -1.11 -24.03 7.28
N LEU A 20 -2.44 -24.06 7.42
CA LEU A 20 -3.18 -23.12 8.25
C LEU A 20 -2.86 -23.30 9.74
N ASP A 21 -2.73 -24.54 10.20
CA ASP A 21 -2.35 -24.86 11.57
C ASP A 21 -0.90 -24.47 11.87
N ALA A 22 0.02 -24.67 10.92
CA ALA A 22 1.38 -24.17 11.03
C ALA A 22 1.40 -22.64 11.15
N PHE A 23 0.66 -21.94 10.29
CA PHE A 23 0.50 -20.48 10.37
C PHE A 23 -0.06 -20.04 11.73
N LYS A 24 -1.12 -20.70 12.20
CA LYS A 24 -1.75 -20.42 13.49
C LYS A 24 -0.79 -20.57 14.67
N ARG A 25 0.14 -21.53 14.62
CA ARG A 25 1.15 -21.73 15.67
C ARG A 25 2.21 -20.62 15.69
N ALA A 26 2.59 -20.07 14.54
CA ALA A 26 3.59 -18.99 14.50
C ALA A 26 2.99 -17.59 14.67
N CYS A 27 1.71 -17.41 14.38
CA CYS A 27 1.06 -16.12 14.54
C CYS A 27 0.94 -15.75 16.03
N PRO A 28 1.47 -14.59 16.47
CA PRO A 28 1.35 -14.16 17.87
C PRO A 28 -0.07 -13.72 18.25
N ASN A 29 -0.96 -13.60 17.26
CA ASN A 29 -2.29 -13.03 17.34
C ASN A 29 -3.35 -14.11 17.07
N SER A 30 -4.57 -13.91 17.58
CA SER A 30 -5.67 -14.86 17.29
C SER A 30 -6.12 -14.75 15.83
N CYS A 31 -6.17 -15.87 15.12
CA CYS A 31 -6.48 -15.92 13.69
C CYS A 31 -7.93 -16.33 13.42
N ASN A 32 -8.63 -15.53 12.60
CA ASN A 32 -9.89 -15.92 11.97
C ASN A 32 -9.63 -16.15 10.47
N PHE A 33 -9.92 -17.35 9.97
CA PHE A 33 -9.58 -17.75 8.60
C PHE A 33 -10.75 -17.51 7.63
N PHE A 34 -10.43 -16.95 6.46
CA PHE A 34 -11.37 -16.62 5.40
C PHE A 34 -10.90 -17.26 4.08
N PRO A 35 -11.49 -18.39 3.65
CA PRO A 35 -11.17 -19.00 2.38
C PRO A 35 -11.75 -18.20 1.22
N VAL A 36 -10.96 -18.01 0.16
CA VAL A 36 -11.39 -17.37 -1.09
C VAL A 36 -11.05 -18.25 -2.29
N LYS A 37 -12.00 -18.40 -3.21
CA LYS A 37 -11.84 -19.17 -4.46
C LYS A 37 -11.74 -18.29 -5.71
N ASP A 38 -12.34 -17.10 -5.67
CA ASP A 38 -12.45 -16.20 -6.81
C ASP A 38 -12.52 -14.73 -6.35
N ALA A 39 -12.43 -13.80 -7.31
CA ALA A 39 -12.39 -12.37 -7.05
C ALA A 39 -13.69 -11.85 -6.39
N VAL A 40 -14.83 -12.48 -6.69
CA VAL A 40 -16.13 -12.09 -6.14
C VAL A 40 -16.21 -12.46 -4.66
N GLN A 41 -15.79 -13.67 -4.30
CA GLN A 41 -15.72 -14.10 -2.90
C GLN A 41 -14.70 -13.27 -2.13
N LEU A 42 -13.53 -12.98 -2.72
CA LEU A 42 -12.54 -12.10 -2.13
C LEU A 42 -13.12 -10.72 -1.83
N GLN A 43 -13.84 -10.11 -2.78
CA GLN A 43 -14.51 -8.82 -2.56
C GLN A 43 -15.48 -8.88 -1.37
N CYS A 44 -16.32 -9.91 -1.31
CA CYS A 44 -17.26 -10.10 -0.18
C CYS A 44 -16.53 -10.24 1.17
N VAL A 45 -15.47 -11.04 1.22
CA VAL A 45 -14.64 -11.22 2.43
C VAL A 45 -14.00 -9.91 2.87
N VAL A 46 -13.43 -9.14 1.92
CA VAL A 46 -12.84 -7.83 2.21
C VAL A 46 -13.88 -6.87 2.80
N GLN A 47 -15.10 -6.83 2.27
CA GLN A 47 -16.18 -6.00 2.81
C GLN A 47 -16.65 -6.44 4.20
N GLN A 48 -16.70 -7.76 4.46
CA GLN A 48 -17.00 -8.29 5.79
C GLN A 48 -15.93 -7.90 6.82
N ILE A 49 -14.65 -8.01 6.44
CA ILE A 49 -13.53 -7.62 7.30
C ILE A 49 -13.56 -6.11 7.55
N TYR A 50 -13.81 -5.30 6.51
CA TYR A 50 -13.95 -3.84 6.62
C TYR A 50 -15.06 -3.45 7.60
N ALA A 51 -16.26 -4.02 7.46
CA ALA A 51 -17.38 -3.74 8.36
C ALA A 51 -17.10 -4.11 9.83
N ALA A 52 -16.29 -5.13 10.07
CA ALA A 52 -15.88 -5.55 11.41
C ALA A 52 -14.64 -4.82 11.95
N SER A 53 -13.90 -4.12 11.10
CA SER A 53 -12.66 -3.41 11.46
C SER A 53 -12.95 -1.97 11.86
N PRO A 54 -12.13 -1.35 12.73
CA PRO A 54 -10.97 -1.91 13.44
C PRO A 54 -11.32 -2.57 14.79
N SER A 55 -12.60 -2.62 15.16
CA SER A 55 -13.04 -3.13 16.47
C SER A 55 -12.75 -4.63 16.65
N THR A 56 -12.82 -5.39 15.57
CA THR A 56 -12.60 -6.84 15.58
C THR A 56 -11.22 -7.23 15.08
N TYR A 57 -10.71 -6.61 14.00
CA TYR A 57 -9.44 -7.00 13.38
C TYR A 57 -8.44 -5.85 13.37
N GLY A 58 -7.21 -6.12 13.83
CA GLY A 58 -6.11 -5.15 13.83
C GLY A 58 -5.23 -5.18 12.59
N ALA A 59 -5.28 -6.28 11.83
CA ALA A 59 -4.58 -6.47 10.57
C ALA A 59 -5.22 -7.62 9.78
N VAL A 60 -4.98 -7.62 8.46
CA VAL A 60 -5.36 -8.68 7.53
C VAL A 60 -4.10 -9.38 7.04
N VAL A 61 -3.99 -10.67 7.30
CA VAL A 61 -2.93 -11.50 6.75
C VAL A 61 -3.37 -11.97 5.36
N ASN A 62 -2.59 -11.62 4.34
CA ASN A 62 -2.75 -12.14 2.99
C ASN A 62 -1.90 -13.40 2.80
N LEU A 63 -2.54 -14.57 2.77
CA LEU A 63 -1.94 -15.86 2.43
C LEU A 63 -2.29 -16.33 1.01
N CYS A 64 -2.94 -15.49 0.21
CA CYS A 64 -3.13 -15.80 -1.21
C CYS A 64 -1.77 -15.79 -1.91
N ALA A 65 -1.54 -16.78 -2.76
CA ALA A 65 -0.28 -17.00 -3.43
C ALA A 65 -0.49 -17.24 -4.92
N ASP A 66 0.47 -16.79 -5.72
CA ASP A 66 0.42 -16.98 -7.16
C ASP A 66 0.76 -18.45 -7.46
N ARG A 67 -0.16 -19.17 -8.09
CA ARG A 67 0.06 -20.58 -8.45
C ARG A 67 0.73 -20.68 -9.81
N SER A 68 1.77 -21.51 -9.90
CA SER A 68 2.35 -21.93 -11.17
C SER A 68 1.48 -23.03 -11.79
N GLY A 69 0.65 -22.70 -12.78
CA GLY A 69 -0.09 -23.70 -13.55
C GLY A 69 -1.37 -23.20 -14.19
N GLY A 70 -1.27 -22.74 -15.45
CA GLY A 70 -2.21 -22.95 -16.56
C GLY A 70 -3.69 -22.55 -16.48
N ALA A 71 -4.27 -22.23 -15.32
CA ALA A 71 -5.67 -21.85 -15.22
C ALA A 71 -5.83 -20.58 -14.37
N ASN A 72 -6.54 -19.59 -14.92
CA ASN A 72 -6.94 -18.32 -14.30
C ASN A 72 -7.90 -18.50 -13.10
N ASP A 73 -7.89 -19.65 -12.43
CA ASP A 73 -8.90 -20.08 -11.44
C ASP A 73 -8.48 -19.82 -9.98
N GLY A 74 -7.53 -18.90 -9.75
CA GLY A 74 -6.99 -18.60 -8.42
C GLY A 74 -6.86 -17.11 -8.13
N ILE A 75 -6.88 -16.76 -6.84
CA ILE A 75 -6.62 -15.40 -6.37
C ILE A 75 -5.12 -15.18 -6.25
N THR A 76 -4.60 -14.24 -7.03
CA THR A 76 -3.20 -13.81 -6.92
C THR A 76 -2.98 -13.01 -5.65
N SER A 77 -1.76 -13.05 -5.13
CA SER A 77 -1.39 -12.23 -3.97
C SER A 77 -1.52 -10.74 -4.27
N ALA A 78 -1.21 -10.34 -5.51
CA ALA A 78 -1.35 -8.98 -6.00
C ALA A 78 -2.82 -8.51 -5.96
N LEU A 79 -3.76 -9.31 -6.47
CA LEU A 79 -5.18 -8.95 -6.49
C LEU A 79 -5.76 -8.84 -5.08
N ALA A 80 -5.44 -9.79 -4.20
CA ALA A 80 -5.82 -9.73 -2.79
C ALA A 80 -5.32 -8.43 -2.14
N THR A 81 -4.04 -8.12 -2.34
CA THR A 81 -3.43 -6.91 -1.76
C THR A 81 -4.06 -5.63 -2.29
N LEU A 82 -4.38 -5.55 -3.58
CA LEU A 82 -5.02 -4.38 -4.18
C LEU A 82 -6.44 -4.15 -3.63
N LEU A 83 -7.23 -5.20 -3.44
CA LEU A 83 -8.56 -5.07 -2.83
C LEU A 83 -8.48 -4.68 -1.34
N LEU A 84 -7.52 -5.23 -0.60
CA LEU A 84 -7.27 -4.84 0.80
C LEU A 84 -6.83 -3.38 0.90
N HIS A 85 -5.93 -2.95 0.01
CA HIS A 85 -5.45 -1.58 -0.06
C HIS A 85 -6.58 -0.60 -0.43
N HIS A 86 -7.41 -0.94 -1.42
CA HIS A 86 -8.56 -0.12 -1.82
C HIS A 86 -9.59 0.02 -0.69
N ALA A 87 -9.78 -1.03 0.12
CA ALA A 87 -10.63 -1.00 1.30
C ALA A 87 -9.98 -0.30 2.51
N SER A 88 -8.78 0.28 2.36
CA SER A 88 -8.01 0.91 3.44
C SER A 88 -7.76 0.01 4.65
N LEU A 89 -7.69 -1.32 4.43
CA LEU A 89 -7.42 -2.29 5.49
C LEU A 89 -5.92 -2.40 5.77
N PRO A 90 -5.47 -2.48 7.03
CA PRO A 90 -4.09 -2.82 7.35
C PRO A 90 -3.80 -4.26 6.90
N TYR A 91 -2.85 -4.47 5.97
CA TYR A 91 -2.53 -5.81 5.44
C TYR A 91 -1.05 -6.16 5.52
N THR A 92 -0.75 -7.46 5.65
CA THR A 92 0.62 -8.00 5.61
C THR A 92 1.09 -8.22 4.18
N GLY A 93 2.40 -8.12 3.96
CA GLY A 93 3.04 -8.42 2.68
C GLY A 93 3.60 -7.18 2.00
N CYS A 94 3.94 -7.32 0.72
CA CYS A 94 4.42 -6.24 -0.12
C CYS A 94 3.36 -5.16 -0.30
N ARG A 95 3.80 -3.92 -0.50
CA ARG A 95 2.89 -2.81 -0.81
C ARG A 95 2.15 -3.08 -2.12
N ALA A 96 0.91 -2.60 -2.22
CA ALA A 96 0.12 -2.69 -3.45
C ALA A 96 0.85 -2.08 -4.66
N THR A 97 1.58 -0.98 -4.47
CA THR A 97 2.41 -0.35 -5.51
C THR A 97 3.55 -1.25 -5.97
N THR A 98 4.24 -1.92 -5.04
CA THR A 98 5.32 -2.86 -5.34
C THR A 98 4.82 -4.07 -6.13
N LEU A 99 3.66 -4.62 -5.76
CA LEU A 99 3.04 -5.75 -6.45
C LEU A 99 2.48 -5.39 -7.84
N ASN A 100 2.18 -4.10 -8.07
CA ASN A 100 1.67 -3.61 -9.34
C ASN A 100 2.79 -3.25 -10.33
N HIS A 101 4.07 -3.37 -9.94
CA HIS A 101 5.16 -3.18 -10.88
C HIS A 101 5.17 -4.28 -11.95
N PRO A 102 5.27 -3.91 -13.24
CA PRO A 102 5.52 -4.88 -14.30
C PRO A 102 6.81 -5.67 -14.03
N PHE A 103 6.83 -6.95 -14.42
CA PHE A 103 8.00 -7.80 -14.16
C PHE A 103 9.32 -7.26 -14.75
N ASP A 104 9.30 -6.55 -15.88
CA ASP A 104 10.49 -5.91 -16.43
C ASP A 104 11.03 -4.76 -15.56
N ILE A 105 10.14 -4.05 -14.86
CA ILE A 105 10.54 -3.05 -13.85
C ILE A 105 11.14 -3.75 -12.63
N LEU A 106 10.62 -4.92 -12.22
CA LEU A 106 11.24 -5.71 -11.15
C LEU A 106 12.64 -6.20 -11.53
N LEU A 107 12.88 -6.60 -12.78
CA LEU A 107 14.23 -6.91 -13.26
C LEU A 107 15.15 -5.69 -13.20
N MET A 108 14.68 -4.51 -13.61
CA MET A 108 15.46 -3.27 -13.46
C MET A 108 15.81 -3.01 -11.99
N MET A 109 14.87 -3.20 -11.05
CA MET A 109 15.12 -3.04 -9.62
C MET A 109 16.13 -4.07 -9.09
N LEU A 110 16.07 -5.32 -9.56
CA LEU A 110 17.05 -6.36 -9.24
C LEU A 110 18.46 -6.02 -9.76
N PHE A 111 18.55 -5.43 -10.94
CA PHE A 111 19.82 -4.94 -11.48
C PHE A 111 20.44 -3.85 -10.57
N TYR A 112 19.63 -2.89 -10.10
CA TYR A 112 20.08 -1.89 -9.13
C TYR A 112 20.40 -2.48 -7.75
N ALA A 113 19.80 -3.63 -7.40
CA ALA A 113 20.15 -4.41 -6.22
C ALA A 113 21.41 -5.28 -6.43
N GLU A 114 22.11 -5.12 -7.56
CA GLU A 114 23.30 -5.89 -7.95
C GLU A 114 23.08 -7.40 -8.04
N VAL A 115 21.83 -7.84 -8.19
CA VAL A 115 21.52 -9.26 -8.40
C VAL A 115 21.93 -9.64 -9.84
N PRO A 116 22.77 -10.67 -10.05
CA PRO A 116 23.26 -11.04 -11.38
C PRO A 116 22.12 -11.58 -12.25
N LEU A 117 21.64 -10.74 -13.17
CA LEU A 117 20.60 -11.12 -14.12
C LEU A 117 21.20 -11.86 -15.32
N PRO A 118 20.56 -12.95 -15.79
CA PRO A 118 20.91 -13.56 -17.07
C PRO A 118 20.53 -12.64 -18.23
N PRO A 119 21.00 -12.90 -19.46
CA PRO A 119 20.48 -12.24 -20.64
C PRO A 119 18.96 -12.40 -20.70
N PHE A 120 18.25 -11.28 -20.88
CA PHE A 120 16.80 -11.24 -20.98
C PHE A 120 16.36 -10.33 -22.12
N ALA A 121 15.10 -10.47 -22.54
CA ALA A 121 14.46 -9.63 -23.54
C ALA A 121 13.04 -9.27 -23.10
N ILE A 122 12.65 -8.04 -23.39
CA ILE A 122 11.27 -7.56 -23.26
C ILE A 122 10.63 -7.71 -24.64
N VAL A 123 9.47 -8.36 -24.68
CA VAL A 123 8.70 -8.57 -25.90
C VAL A 123 7.39 -7.83 -25.78
N ASP A 124 7.29 -6.72 -26.51
CA ASP A 124 6.13 -5.84 -26.61
C ASP A 124 5.60 -5.73 -28.06
N SER A 125 6.20 -6.48 -28.99
CA SER A 125 5.78 -6.60 -30.38
C SER A 125 6.26 -7.94 -30.99
N VAL A 126 5.69 -8.31 -32.14
CA VAL A 126 6.13 -9.50 -32.91
C VAL A 126 7.58 -9.34 -33.37
N GLU A 127 8.00 -8.15 -33.77
CA GLU A 127 9.39 -7.88 -34.16
C GLU A 127 10.34 -7.98 -32.96
N ALA A 128 9.88 -7.58 -31.76
CA ALA A 128 10.65 -7.76 -30.53
C ALA A 128 10.82 -9.24 -30.19
N ALA A 129 9.80 -10.07 -30.43
CA ALA A 129 9.88 -11.52 -30.27
C ALA A 129 10.94 -12.13 -31.21
N GLY A 130 10.93 -11.76 -32.49
CA GLY A 130 11.93 -12.23 -33.46
C GLY A 130 13.36 -11.81 -33.10
N ARG A 131 13.56 -10.56 -32.66
CA ARG A 131 14.87 -10.09 -32.14
C ARG A 131 15.31 -10.85 -30.90
N ALA A 132 14.39 -11.12 -29.98
CA ALA A 132 14.66 -11.88 -28.76
C ALA A 132 15.06 -13.32 -29.08
N ALA A 133 14.36 -13.99 -30.00
CA ALA A 133 14.64 -15.37 -30.41
C ALA A 133 16.03 -15.56 -31.05
N HIS A 134 16.53 -14.54 -31.75
CA HIS A 134 17.89 -14.55 -32.28
C HIS A 134 18.95 -14.26 -31.19
N ARG A 135 18.62 -13.45 -30.18
CA ARG A 135 19.58 -12.99 -29.16
C ARG A 135 19.75 -13.96 -28.00
N LEU A 136 18.64 -14.54 -27.52
CA LEU A 136 18.62 -15.41 -26.35
C LEU A 136 18.95 -16.85 -26.73
N LYS A 137 19.59 -17.57 -25.81
CA LYS A 137 19.94 -18.99 -25.94
C LYS A 137 19.00 -19.85 -25.10
N ALA A 138 18.40 -20.87 -25.72
CA ALA A 138 17.60 -21.85 -25.02
C ALA A 138 18.45 -22.65 -24.00
N PRO A 139 17.90 -23.02 -22.83
CA PRO A 139 16.52 -22.82 -22.40
C PRO A 139 16.22 -21.39 -21.91
N VAL A 140 15.02 -20.90 -22.21
CA VAL A 140 14.53 -19.56 -21.84
C VAL A 140 13.22 -19.67 -21.07
N GLN A 141 13.15 -19.02 -19.91
CA GLN A 141 11.89 -18.82 -19.18
C GLN A 141 11.13 -17.63 -19.75
N ILE A 142 9.81 -17.75 -19.82
CA ILE A 142 8.89 -16.74 -20.36
C ILE A 142 7.82 -16.45 -19.30
N ARG A 143 7.58 -15.17 -19.03
CA ARG A 143 6.58 -14.70 -18.06
C ARG A 143 5.83 -13.47 -18.57
N ASN A 144 4.54 -13.37 -18.24
CA ASN A 144 3.77 -12.14 -18.46
C ASN A 144 4.22 -11.00 -17.51
N THR A 145 4.12 -9.74 -17.96
CA THR A 145 4.58 -8.63 -17.11
C THR A 145 3.61 -8.27 -15.98
N CYS A 146 2.31 -8.47 -16.17
CA CYS A 146 1.28 -8.13 -15.19
C CYS A 146 0.69 -9.40 -14.56
N GLY A 147 0.97 -9.61 -13.27
CA GLY A 147 0.48 -10.76 -12.52
C GLY A 147 -0.88 -10.58 -11.86
N LEU A 148 -1.62 -9.51 -12.15
CA LEU A 148 -2.83 -9.17 -11.39
C LEU A 148 -3.90 -10.26 -11.45
N PHE A 149 -4.15 -10.83 -12.63
CA PHE A 149 -5.18 -11.85 -12.86
C PHE A 149 -4.60 -13.23 -13.20
N GLY A 150 -3.34 -13.46 -12.83
CA GLY A 150 -2.65 -14.72 -13.07
C GLY A 150 -1.22 -14.50 -13.52
N LEU A 151 -0.33 -15.37 -13.05
CA LEU A 151 1.04 -15.45 -13.53
C LEU A 151 1.14 -16.55 -14.59
N TYR A 152 1.49 -16.15 -15.80
CA TYR A 152 1.87 -17.07 -16.85
C TYR A 152 3.36 -17.37 -16.74
N HIS A 153 3.72 -18.66 -16.82
CA HIS A 153 5.10 -19.12 -16.88
C HIS A 153 5.22 -20.29 -17.87
N GLU A 154 6.19 -20.23 -18.77
CA GLU A 154 6.55 -21.31 -19.68
C GLU A 154 8.06 -21.35 -19.88
N CYS A 155 8.64 -22.54 -20.01
CA CYS A 155 10.05 -22.71 -20.35
C CYS A 155 10.18 -23.21 -21.79
N CYS A 156 10.79 -22.42 -22.67
CA CYS A 156 11.13 -22.81 -24.02
C CYS A 156 12.52 -23.47 -24.02
N THR A 157 12.57 -24.78 -24.24
CA THR A 157 13.81 -25.56 -24.19
C THR A 157 14.53 -25.69 -25.53
N MET A 158 13.83 -25.48 -26.64
CA MET A 158 14.33 -25.68 -28.00
C MET A 158 14.48 -24.34 -28.73
N GLN A 159 15.68 -24.06 -29.26
CA GLN A 159 15.96 -22.79 -29.95
C GLN A 159 15.04 -22.55 -31.15
N GLY A 160 14.74 -23.60 -31.93
CA GLY A 160 13.91 -23.50 -33.14
C GLY A 160 12.46 -23.11 -32.88
N ASP A 161 11.95 -23.35 -31.66
CA ASP A 161 10.58 -23.05 -31.28
C ASP A 161 10.43 -21.69 -30.58
N MET A 162 11.55 -21.02 -30.29
CA MET A 162 11.57 -19.82 -29.44
C MET A 162 10.76 -18.66 -30.02
N GLU A 163 10.94 -18.34 -31.30
CA GLU A 163 10.19 -17.22 -31.93
C GLU A 163 8.69 -17.48 -31.93
N ALA A 164 8.27 -18.67 -32.36
CA ALA A 164 6.86 -19.06 -32.38
C ALA A 164 6.24 -19.06 -30.98
N THR A 165 6.99 -19.51 -29.96
CA THR A 165 6.57 -19.51 -28.56
C THR A 165 6.38 -18.07 -28.06
N LEU A 166 7.38 -17.19 -28.26
CA LEU A 166 7.32 -15.80 -27.82
C LEU A 166 6.18 -15.02 -28.50
N VAL A 167 5.97 -15.21 -29.80
CA VAL A 167 4.87 -14.58 -30.54
C VAL A 167 3.52 -15.05 -30.04
N ARG A 168 3.34 -16.36 -29.82
CA ARG A 168 2.11 -16.92 -29.26
C ARG A 168 1.83 -16.32 -27.89
N THR A 169 2.80 -16.38 -26.97
CA THR A 169 2.62 -15.89 -25.60
C THR A 169 2.36 -14.37 -25.57
N PHE A 170 3.00 -13.59 -26.46
CA PHE A 170 2.74 -12.16 -26.59
C PHE A 170 1.30 -11.88 -27.03
N HIS A 171 0.75 -12.64 -27.98
CA HIS A 171 -0.65 -12.51 -28.39
C HIS A 171 -1.64 -12.89 -27.27
N GLU A 172 -1.31 -13.90 -26.47
CA GLU A 172 -2.19 -14.38 -25.38
C GLU A 172 -2.16 -13.49 -24.14
N HIS A 173 -1.00 -12.91 -23.80
CA HIS A 173 -0.79 -12.22 -22.52
C HIS A 173 -0.36 -10.76 -22.63
N GLY A 174 -0.19 -10.23 -23.84
CA GLY A 174 0.37 -8.91 -24.08
C GLY A 174 1.87 -8.88 -23.82
N LYS A 175 2.38 -7.82 -23.19
CA LYS A 175 3.81 -7.67 -22.91
C LYS A 175 4.34 -8.84 -22.06
N ILE A 176 5.44 -9.44 -22.50
CA ILE A 176 6.12 -10.54 -21.81
C ILE A 176 7.61 -10.25 -21.63
N VAL A 177 8.24 -11.00 -20.74
CA VAL A 177 9.68 -11.01 -20.52
C VAL A 177 10.17 -12.44 -20.68
N ALA A 178 11.29 -12.58 -21.40
CA ALA A 178 11.96 -13.84 -21.63
C ALA A 178 13.41 -13.76 -21.15
N TRP A 179 13.91 -14.74 -20.40
CA TRP A 179 15.29 -14.75 -19.90
C TRP A 179 15.93 -16.13 -19.95
N GLU A 180 17.24 -16.16 -20.21
CA GLU A 180 18.01 -17.41 -20.26
C GLU A 180 18.05 -18.07 -18.87
N VAL A 181 17.94 -19.40 -18.85
CA VAL A 181 18.12 -20.19 -17.64
C VAL A 181 19.22 -21.24 -17.82
N ASN A 182 19.92 -21.52 -16.73
CA ASN A 182 20.99 -22.51 -16.74
C ASN A 182 20.42 -23.92 -16.97
N ALA A 183 20.73 -24.50 -18.14
CA ALA A 183 20.29 -25.85 -18.52
C ALA A 183 20.88 -26.95 -17.62
N SER A 184 22.12 -26.75 -17.17
CA SER A 184 22.84 -27.67 -16.29
C SER A 184 23.18 -26.97 -14.97
N LYS A 185 22.18 -26.86 -14.10
CA LYS A 185 22.35 -26.34 -12.74
C LYS A 185 23.23 -27.28 -11.94
N GLU A 186 24.21 -26.73 -11.24
CA GLU A 186 24.98 -27.50 -10.27
C GLU A 186 24.33 -27.44 -8.88
N ARG A 187 23.90 -26.23 -8.48
CA ARG A 187 23.37 -25.92 -7.15
C ARG A 187 22.27 -24.89 -7.27
N ALA A 188 21.29 -24.92 -6.36
CA ALA A 188 20.29 -23.87 -6.25
C ALA A 188 19.88 -23.59 -4.80
N VAL A 189 19.63 -22.31 -4.51
CA VAL A 189 19.18 -21.83 -3.20
C VAL A 189 17.99 -20.90 -3.37
N ARG A 190 17.00 -21.06 -2.49
CA ARG A 190 15.88 -20.13 -2.34
C ARG A 190 16.12 -19.26 -1.13
N VAL A 191 16.22 -17.96 -1.36
CA VAL A 191 16.38 -16.94 -0.34
C VAL A 191 15.03 -16.31 -0.05
N LEU A 192 14.49 -16.53 1.15
CA LEU A 192 13.36 -15.76 1.65
C LEU A 192 13.90 -14.40 2.10
N VAL A 193 13.37 -13.33 1.52
CA VAL A 193 13.72 -11.95 1.82
C VAL A 193 12.56 -11.30 2.54
N ALA A 194 12.83 -10.63 3.65
CA ALA A 194 11.85 -9.90 4.43
C ALA A 194 12.22 -8.42 4.53
N GLY A 195 11.21 -7.57 4.72
CA GLY A 195 11.37 -6.19 5.16
C GLY A 195 11.07 -5.99 6.64
N GLY A 196 10.85 -4.74 7.04
CA GLY A 196 10.43 -4.34 8.38
C GLY A 196 11.54 -4.49 9.42
N SER A 197 11.18 -5.02 10.58
CA SER A 197 12.11 -5.19 11.71
C SER A 197 13.14 -6.31 11.50
N VAL A 198 12.85 -7.32 10.67
CA VAL A 198 13.73 -8.46 10.35
C VAL A 198 14.33 -8.36 8.93
N LYS A 199 14.51 -7.13 8.45
CA LYS A 199 14.87 -6.82 7.05
C LYS A 199 16.12 -7.57 6.55
N GLY A 200 16.08 -8.00 5.30
CA GLY A 200 17.15 -8.73 4.63
C GLY A 200 16.81 -10.21 4.40
N ALA A 201 17.83 -11.05 4.40
CA ALA A 201 17.65 -12.50 4.22
C ALA A 201 17.07 -13.12 5.50
N ALA A 202 15.86 -13.66 5.39
CA ALA A 202 15.14 -14.33 6.48
C ALA A 202 15.33 -15.85 6.45
N ALA A 203 15.61 -16.45 5.30
CA ALA A 203 16.01 -17.84 5.18
C ALA A 203 16.83 -18.06 3.90
N ALA A 204 17.73 -19.04 3.90
CA ALA A 204 18.40 -19.52 2.70
C ALA A 204 18.27 -21.04 2.67
N ILE A 205 17.46 -21.54 1.74
CA ILE A 205 17.00 -22.93 1.70
C ILE A 205 17.57 -23.60 0.45
N PRO A 206 18.43 -24.64 0.57
CA PRO A 206 18.86 -25.44 -0.57
C PRO A 206 17.66 -26.09 -1.27
N LEU A 207 17.63 -26.05 -2.60
CA LEU A 207 16.60 -26.77 -3.36
C LEU A 207 16.90 -28.26 -3.52
N GLU A 208 18.15 -28.66 -3.29
CA GLU A 208 18.58 -30.05 -3.24
C GLU A 208 18.42 -30.62 -1.83
N SER A 209 17.91 -31.85 -1.72
CA SER A 209 17.83 -32.56 -0.44
C SER A 209 19.24 -32.83 0.10
N CYS A 210 19.60 -32.19 1.21
CA CYS A 210 20.89 -32.29 1.85
C CYS A 210 20.72 -32.82 3.29
N ALA A 211 21.31 -33.98 3.61
CA ALA A 211 21.26 -34.55 4.97
C ALA A 211 22.16 -33.80 5.98
N ALA A 212 23.16 -33.05 5.49
CA ALA A 212 24.05 -32.21 6.26
C ALA A 212 24.32 -30.90 5.48
N ALA A 213 24.85 -29.88 6.17
CA ALA A 213 25.20 -28.62 5.51
C ALA A 213 26.20 -28.87 4.36
N PRO A 214 25.88 -28.47 3.12
CA PRO A 214 26.76 -28.70 1.99
C PRO A 214 28.06 -27.88 2.11
N SER A 215 29.14 -28.32 1.46
CA SER A 215 30.43 -27.59 1.48
C SER A 215 30.34 -26.15 0.96
N TRP A 216 29.34 -25.85 0.14
CA TRP A 216 29.06 -24.54 -0.41
C TRP A 216 28.11 -23.67 0.45
N ALA A 217 27.67 -24.18 1.60
CA ALA A 217 26.71 -23.49 2.48
C ALA A 217 27.17 -22.10 2.90
N ALA A 218 28.45 -21.94 3.27
CA ALA A 218 29.00 -20.66 3.71
C ALA A 218 28.96 -19.59 2.60
N HIS A 219 29.29 -19.98 1.37
CA HIS A 219 29.22 -19.09 0.21
C HIS A 219 27.77 -18.72 -0.13
N ALA A 220 26.85 -19.69 -0.08
CA ALA A 220 25.42 -19.42 -0.26
C ALA A 220 24.85 -18.52 0.84
N GLU A 221 25.30 -18.66 2.10
CA GLU A 221 24.93 -17.77 3.21
C GLU A 221 25.35 -16.33 2.92
N GLU A 222 26.61 -16.12 2.52
CA GLU A 222 27.15 -14.79 2.18
C GLU A 222 26.35 -14.15 1.04
N VAL A 223 26.11 -14.91 -0.03
CA VAL A 223 25.33 -14.47 -1.20
C VAL A 223 23.89 -14.16 -0.82
N ALA A 224 23.25 -15.01 -0.01
CA ALA A 224 21.90 -14.79 0.48
C ALA A 224 21.82 -13.51 1.32
N ARG A 225 22.78 -13.26 2.23
CA ARG A 225 22.83 -12.03 3.03
C ARG A 225 23.00 -10.79 2.16
N ARG A 226 23.93 -10.83 1.19
CA ARG A 226 24.17 -9.71 0.28
C ARG A 226 22.93 -9.36 -0.56
N TYR A 227 22.43 -10.33 -1.33
CA TYR A 227 21.29 -10.08 -2.22
C TYR A 227 19.99 -9.93 -1.46
N GLY A 228 19.79 -10.63 -0.35
CA GLY A 228 18.63 -10.46 0.51
C GLY A 228 18.54 -9.05 1.11
N ALA A 229 19.65 -8.49 1.61
CA ALA A 229 19.69 -7.11 2.08
C ALA A 229 19.39 -6.10 0.95
N ALA A 230 19.96 -6.32 -0.24
CA ALA A 230 19.73 -5.46 -1.40
C ALA A 230 18.28 -5.53 -1.90
N VAL A 231 17.70 -6.73 -2.03
CA VAL A 231 16.30 -6.92 -2.44
C VAL A 231 15.33 -6.35 -1.41
N SER A 232 15.59 -6.53 -0.10
CA SER A 232 14.81 -5.87 0.95
C SER A 232 14.76 -4.36 0.73
N ARG A 233 15.92 -3.75 0.52
CA ARG A 233 16.02 -2.29 0.40
C ARG A 233 15.46 -1.74 -0.91
N TYR A 234 15.87 -2.31 -2.03
CA TYR A 234 15.63 -1.73 -3.36
C TYR A 234 14.37 -2.28 -4.04
N VAL A 235 13.93 -3.49 -3.70
CA VAL A 235 12.72 -4.10 -4.28
C VAL A 235 11.54 -3.95 -3.34
N LEU A 236 11.70 -4.35 -2.07
CA LEU A 236 10.63 -4.33 -1.08
C LEU A 236 10.46 -2.97 -0.40
N TYR A 237 11.42 -2.06 -0.53
CA TYR A 237 11.48 -0.80 0.23
C TYR A 237 11.33 -1.05 1.74
N ASP A 238 12.01 -2.10 2.21
CA ASP A 238 11.94 -2.64 3.56
C ASP A 238 10.50 -2.94 4.03
N CYS A 239 9.61 -3.35 3.12
CA CYS A 239 8.21 -3.67 3.42
C CYS A 239 7.72 -4.94 2.70
N GLY A 240 7.33 -5.96 3.46
CA GLY A 240 6.76 -7.20 2.92
C GLY A 240 7.76 -8.35 2.85
N VAL A 241 7.50 -9.29 1.94
CA VAL A 241 8.32 -10.50 1.74
C VAL A 241 8.45 -10.87 0.27
N ALA A 242 9.59 -11.44 -0.09
CA ALA A 242 9.84 -12.02 -1.41
C ALA A 242 10.61 -13.34 -1.30
N SER A 243 10.47 -14.21 -2.29
CA SER A 243 11.30 -15.40 -2.47
C SER A 243 12.16 -15.19 -3.71
N LEU A 244 13.48 -15.07 -3.52
CA LEU A 244 14.48 -14.99 -4.58
C LEU A 244 15.10 -16.37 -4.79
N THR A 245 15.04 -16.91 -6.00
CA THR A 245 15.72 -18.17 -6.34
C THR A 245 17.00 -17.87 -7.11
N LEU A 246 18.10 -18.46 -6.66
CA LEU A 246 19.42 -18.34 -7.27
C LEU A 246 19.98 -19.73 -7.60
N ASN A 247 20.74 -19.83 -8.67
CA ASN A 247 21.44 -21.06 -9.04
C ASN A 247 22.86 -20.81 -9.55
N THR A 248 23.65 -21.87 -9.66
CA THR A 248 24.98 -21.85 -10.25
C THR A 248 25.03 -22.80 -11.46
N SER A 249 25.92 -22.50 -12.41
CA SER A 249 26.22 -23.41 -13.52
C SER A 249 27.37 -24.34 -13.15
N LYS A 250 27.45 -25.52 -13.79
CA LYS A 250 28.60 -26.43 -13.63
C LYS A 250 29.94 -25.85 -14.08
N GLU A 251 29.90 -24.84 -14.94
CA GLU A 251 31.08 -24.17 -15.49
C GLU A 251 31.63 -23.10 -14.53
N GLU A 252 30.74 -22.46 -13.75
CA GLU A 252 31.05 -21.40 -12.80
C GLU A 252 30.32 -21.63 -11.46
N PRO A 253 30.74 -22.64 -10.66
CA PRO A 253 30.08 -23.02 -9.40
C PRO A 253 30.07 -21.92 -8.34
N ASP A 254 30.97 -20.95 -8.43
CA ASP A 254 31.12 -19.86 -7.46
C ASP A 254 30.27 -18.63 -7.81
N LYS A 255 29.64 -18.60 -9.00
CA LYS A 255 28.85 -17.46 -9.47
C LYS A 255 27.37 -17.79 -9.45
N TRP A 256 26.63 -17.03 -8.64
CA TRP A 256 25.19 -17.20 -8.46
C TRP A 256 24.42 -16.29 -9.42
N TYR A 257 23.47 -16.88 -10.12
CA TYR A 257 22.61 -16.23 -11.09
C TYR A 257 21.17 -16.20 -10.63
N PHE A 258 20.47 -15.13 -10.98
CA PHE A 258 19.03 -15.02 -10.84
C PHE A 258 18.32 -16.14 -11.60
N GLU A 259 17.38 -16.82 -10.93
CA GLU A 259 16.45 -17.75 -11.57
C GLU A 259 15.04 -17.19 -11.61
N ASP A 260 14.53 -16.75 -10.45
CA ASP A 260 13.16 -16.29 -10.30
C ASP A 260 13.00 -15.41 -9.05
N ILE A 261 11.98 -14.56 -9.06
CA ILE A 261 11.51 -13.81 -7.89
C ILE A 261 9.98 -13.85 -7.79
N VAL A 262 9.52 -14.21 -6.60
CA VAL A 262 8.09 -14.20 -6.24
C VAL A 262 7.89 -13.22 -5.09
N LEU A 263 7.11 -12.17 -5.33
CA LEU A 263 6.67 -11.25 -4.28
C LEU A 263 5.48 -11.89 -3.54
N ASN A 264 5.43 -11.74 -2.22
CA ASN A 264 4.44 -12.44 -1.37
C ASN A 264 4.35 -13.94 -1.66
N PRO A 265 5.45 -14.69 -1.50
CA PRO A 265 5.39 -16.15 -1.63
C PRO A 265 4.41 -16.74 -0.60
N ALA A 266 3.93 -17.95 -0.85
CA ALA A 266 3.07 -18.69 0.08
C ALA A 266 3.81 -18.97 1.41
N ILE A 267 3.75 -18.02 2.36
CA ILE A 267 4.50 -18.12 3.62
C ILE A 267 4.13 -19.42 4.34
N ALA A 268 2.85 -19.79 4.39
CA ALA A 268 2.40 -21.02 5.03
C ALA A 268 3.05 -22.29 4.43
N HIS A 269 3.38 -22.30 3.14
CA HIS A 269 4.10 -23.41 2.51
C HIS A 269 5.57 -23.48 2.98
N LEU A 270 6.21 -22.32 3.21
CA LEU A 270 7.57 -22.26 3.75
C LEU A 270 7.64 -22.71 5.22
N MET A 271 6.54 -22.61 5.95
CA MET A 271 6.46 -22.98 7.37
C MET A 271 6.34 -24.49 7.62
N VAL A 272 5.87 -25.26 6.63
CA VAL A 272 5.71 -26.72 6.75
C VAL A 272 7.01 -27.45 6.38
N GLN A 273 7.99 -26.77 5.76
CA GLN A 273 9.28 -27.33 5.36
C GLN A 273 10.30 -27.41 6.52
N GLU A 274 9.90 -27.91 7.70
CA GLU A 274 10.77 -28.08 8.88
C GLU A 274 11.93 -29.09 8.67
N ALA A 275 11.96 -29.80 7.53
CA ALA A 275 12.96 -30.82 7.22
C ALA A 275 14.18 -30.32 6.40
N VAL A 276 14.19 -29.07 5.94
CA VAL A 276 15.29 -28.54 5.11
C VAL A 276 16.18 -27.60 5.93
N PRO A 277 17.51 -27.79 5.95
CA PRO A 277 18.39 -26.92 6.73
C PRO A 277 18.37 -25.49 6.18
N ASN A 278 18.08 -24.52 7.06
CA ASN A 278 18.29 -23.11 6.77
C ASN A 278 19.79 -22.82 6.90
N LEU A 279 20.40 -22.30 5.83
CA LEU A 279 21.83 -21.98 5.80
C LEU A 279 22.16 -20.69 6.57
N LEU A 280 21.15 -19.87 6.92
CA LEU A 280 21.36 -18.66 7.71
C LEU A 280 21.34 -18.99 9.21
N SER A 281 22.48 -18.82 9.86
CA SER A 281 22.64 -19.04 11.31
C SER A 281 21.84 -18.07 12.19
N GLU A 282 21.65 -16.83 11.73
CA GLU A 282 20.95 -15.74 12.45
C GLU A 282 19.56 -15.45 11.86
N ALA A 283 18.94 -16.44 11.20
CA ALA A 283 17.61 -16.26 10.64
C ALA A 283 16.57 -15.96 11.72
N PRO A 284 15.63 -15.03 11.47
CA PRO A 284 14.48 -14.85 12.35
C PRO A 284 13.67 -16.15 12.39
N SER A 285 13.14 -16.46 13.56
CA SER A 285 12.10 -17.47 13.69
C SER A 285 10.87 -17.08 12.87
N THR A 286 10.07 -18.08 12.50
CA THR A 286 8.83 -17.84 11.77
C THR A 286 7.87 -16.93 12.52
N ALA A 287 7.85 -17.02 13.86
CA ALA A 287 7.03 -16.15 14.70
C ALA A 287 7.51 -14.69 14.65
N GLU A 288 8.83 -14.45 14.66
CA GLU A 288 9.41 -13.11 14.50
C GLU A 288 9.12 -12.53 13.11
N LEU A 289 9.18 -13.35 12.06
CA LEU A 289 8.82 -12.93 10.72
C LEU A 289 7.34 -12.50 10.63
N VAL A 290 6.42 -13.32 11.13
CA VAL A 290 4.98 -13.00 11.15
C VAL A 290 4.69 -11.76 12.00
N ALA A 291 5.33 -11.64 13.16
CA ALA A 291 5.21 -10.46 14.02
C ALA A 291 5.71 -9.19 13.31
N SER A 292 6.84 -9.25 12.61
CA SER A 292 7.37 -8.13 11.81
C SER A 292 6.39 -7.71 10.72
N LEU A 293 5.79 -8.67 10.00
CA LEU A 293 4.81 -8.38 8.95
C LEU A 293 3.53 -7.73 9.49
N LEU A 294 3.05 -8.19 10.65
CA LEU A 294 1.90 -7.59 11.33
C LEU A 294 2.19 -6.17 11.83
N ALA A 295 3.39 -5.94 12.37
CA ALA A 295 3.81 -4.61 12.81
C ALA A 295 3.90 -3.62 11.64
N GLU A 296 4.46 -4.04 10.50
CA GLU A 296 4.54 -3.21 9.30
C GLU A 296 3.15 -2.93 8.71
N ALA A 297 2.24 -3.90 8.71
CA ALA A 297 0.84 -3.71 8.29
C ALA A 297 0.16 -2.57 9.05
N GLN A 298 0.34 -2.56 10.38
CA GLN A 298 -0.21 -1.52 11.26
C GLN A 298 0.47 -0.17 11.08
N LYS A 299 1.76 -0.16 10.79
CA LYS A 299 2.54 1.07 10.54
C LYS A 299 2.16 1.73 9.21
N CYS A 300 1.94 0.94 8.16
CA CYS A 300 1.54 1.45 6.85
C CYS A 300 0.09 1.94 6.81
N HIS A 301 -0.74 1.47 7.75
CA HIS A 301 -2.15 1.83 7.88
C HIS A 301 -2.45 2.22 9.33
N PRO A 302 -1.94 3.37 9.81
CA PRO A 302 -2.14 3.79 11.18
C PRO A 302 -3.64 3.94 11.47
N SER A 303 -4.04 3.65 12.71
CA SER A 303 -5.43 3.86 13.11
C SER A 303 -5.84 5.30 12.79
N PRO A 304 -6.98 5.47 12.09
CA PRO A 304 -7.40 6.78 11.63
C PRO A 304 -7.48 7.72 12.82
N THR A 305 -7.14 8.99 12.61
CA THR A 305 -7.24 9.99 13.67
C THR A 305 -8.69 10.45 13.84
N PHE A 306 -9.49 10.36 12.79
CA PHE A 306 -10.90 10.75 12.78
C PHE A 306 -11.76 9.76 11.99
N GLU A 307 -13.07 9.84 12.19
CA GLU A 307 -14.08 9.08 11.46
C GLU A 307 -15.24 10.00 11.05
N ILE A 308 -15.86 9.72 9.91
CA ILE A 308 -17.06 10.42 9.45
C ILE A 308 -18.28 9.64 9.97
N LYS A 309 -19.10 10.29 10.79
CA LYS A 309 -20.33 9.72 11.36
C LYS A 309 -21.55 10.48 10.87
N LEU A 310 -22.67 9.77 10.71
CA LEU A 310 -23.96 10.41 10.49
C LEU A 310 -24.54 10.78 11.86
N HIS A 311 -24.96 12.04 12.02
CA HIS A 311 -25.68 12.44 13.23
C HIS A 311 -26.94 11.58 13.43
N ALA A 312 -27.28 11.28 14.68
CA ALA A 312 -28.53 10.60 15.02
C ALA A 312 -29.77 11.31 14.46
N ASP A 313 -29.71 12.65 14.38
CA ASP A 313 -30.63 13.45 13.58
C ASP A 313 -30.08 13.58 12.15
N SER A 314 -30.63 12.79 11.23
CA SER A 314 -30.19 12.74 9.83
C SER A 314 -30.28 14.08 9.10
N ARG A 315 -31.08 15.04 9.61
CA ARG A 315 -31.17 16.40 9.07
C ARG A 315 -29.89 17.20 9.27
N LYS A 316 -29.06 16.84 10.25
CA LYS A 316 -27.76 17.48 10.51
C LYS A 316 -26.63 16.93 9.63
N GLY A 317 -26.87 15.84 8.91
CA GLY A 317 -25.89 15.24 8.01
C GLY A 317 -24.71 14.59 8.74
N TYR A 318 -23.56 14.59 8.06
CA TYR A 318 -22.33 13.94 8.53
C TYR A 318 -21.46 14.90 9.34
N HIS A 319 -20.71 14.37 10.29
CA HIS A 319 -19.75 15.10 11.12
C HIS A 319 -18.48 14.29 11.35
N LEU A 320 -17.41 14.99 11.71
CA LEU A 320 -16.12 14.37 12.06
C LEU A 320 -16.02 14.13 13.56
N CYS A 321 -15.62 12.93 13.94
CA CYS A 321 -15.31 12.58 15.32
C CYS A 321 -13.87 12.08 15.46
N ALA A 322 -13.24 12.28 16.62
CA ALA A 322 -11.95 11.69 16.92
C ALA A 322 -12.10 10.16 17.01
N ALA A 323 -11.35 9.39 16.22
CA ALA A 323 -11.42 7.93 16.27
C ALA A 323 -10.63 7.33 17.46
N LYS A 324 -9.77 8.15 18.08
CA LYS A 324 -8.98 7.82 19.27
C LYS A 324 -8.80 9.05 20.15
N THR A 325 -8.36 8.87 21.39
CA THR A 325 -7.97 9.99 22.25
C THR A 325 -6.73 10.67 21.66
N LEU A 326 -6.77 12.00 21.58
CA LEU A 326 -5.69 12.83 21.04
C LEU A 326 -5.21 13.77 22.12
N ARG A 327 -3.89 13.88 22.25
CA ARG A 327 -3.23 14.83 23.15
C ARG A 327 -3.11 16.17 22.44
N LYS A 328 -3.00 17.24 23.23
CA LYS A 328 -2.67 18.56 22.69
C LYS A 328 -1.38 18.47 21.84
N GLY A 329 -1.46 18.96 20.60
CA GLY A 329 -0.36 18.94 19.63
C GLY A 329 -0.32 17.71 18.73
N ASP A 330 -1.12 16.66 18.98
CA ASP A 330 -1.22 15.53 18.07
C ASP A 330 -1.78 15.97 16.71
N VAL A 331 -1.21 15.46 15.62
CA VAL A 331 -1.67 15.74 14.26
C VAL A 331 -3.02 15.07 14.03
N VAL A 332 -4.03 15.89 13.72
CA VAL A 332 -5.39 15.50 13.38
C VAL A 332 -5.52 15.30 11.87
N PHE A 333 -5.10 16.31 11.11
CA PHE A 333 -5.04 16.28 9.65
C PHE A 333 -3.61 16.56 9.20
N GLU A 334 -3.06 15.66 8.39
CA GLU A 334 -1.73 15.79 7.82
C GLU A 334 -1.88 16.22 6.36
N ASP A 335 -1.81 17.51 6.05
CA ASP A 335 -2.08 18.07 4.72
C ASP A 335 -0.85 18.60 3.99
N GLU A 336 0.31 18.63 4.65
CA GLU A 336 1.57 18.95 3.98
C GLU A 336 1.85 17.96 2.84
N CYS A 337 2.26 18.51 1.69
CA CYS A 337 2.56 17.76 0.47
C CYS A 337 1.39 16.92 -0.10
N ARG A 338 0.14 17.20 0.28
CA ARG A 338 -1.03 16.55 -0.33
C ARG A 338 -1.42 17.16 -1.67
N SER A 339 -2.03 16.33 -2.51
CA SER A 339 -2.62 16.76 -3.77
C SER A 339 -3.97 17.41 -3.53
N PHE A 340 -4.16 18.62 -4.05
CA PHE A 340 -5.45 19.31 -4.06
C PHE A 340 -5.79 19.70 -5.50
N ALA A 341 -7.08 19.61 -5.86
CA ALA A 341 -7.55 20.25 -7.08
C ALA A 341 -7.57 21.77 -6.86
N MET A 342 -7.09 22.54 -7.83
CA MET A 342 -6.98 24.00 -7.74
C MET A 342 -7.77 24.67 -8.86
N VAL A 343 -8.42 25.78 -8.54
CA VAL A 343 -9.18 26.57 -9.52
C VAL A 343 -9.05 28.06 -9.23
N THR A 344 -9.16 28.87 -10.28
CA THR A 344 -9.27 30.32 -10.13
C THR A 344 -10.74 30.73 -10.08
N ARG A 345 -11.05 31.74 -9.27
CA ARG A 345 -12.42 32.24 -9.16
C ARG A 345 -13.02 32.75 -10.48
N PRO A 346 -12.29 33.48 -11.35
CA PRO A 346 -12.83 33.85 -12.67
C PRO A 346 -13.23 32.65 -13.52
N TYR A 347 -12.49 31.54 -13.43
CA TYR A 347 -12.85 30.31 -14.14
C TYR A 347 -14.17 29.74 -13.63
N VAL A 348 -14.37 29.70 -12.30
CA VAL A 348 -15.63 29.29 -11.67
C VAL A 348 -16.78 30.20 -12.10
N GLU A 349 -16.58 31.51 -12.09
CA GLU A 349 -17.60 32.49 -12.51
C GLU A 349 -18.07 32.27 -13.95
N GLN A 350 -17.13 32.02 -14.87
CA GLN A 350 -17.38 31.93 -16.31
C GLN A 350 -17.86 30.55 -16.77
N HIS A 351 -17.38 29.47 -16.14
CA HIS A 351 -17.55 28.11 -16.68
C HIS A 351 -18.43 27.20 -15.82
N TRP A 352 -18.68 27.52 -14.55
CA TRP A 352 -19.48 26.66 -13.68
C TRP A 352 -20.95 27.09 -13.64
N ASP A 353 -21.82 26.10 -13.52
CA ASP A 353 -23.25 26.29 -13.31
C ASP A 353 -23.58 26.61 -11.84
N ASP A 354 -24.85 26.94 -11.56
CA ASP A 354 -25.28 27.33 -10.21
C ASP A 354 -25.04 26.24 -9.14
N PRO A 355 -25.30 24.93 -9.41
CA PRO A 355 -24.96 23.86 -8.49
C PRO A 355 -23.47 23.82 -8.12
N LEU A 356 -22.57 23.93 -9.10
CA LEU A 356 -21.13 23.93 -8.86
C LEU A 356 -20.67 25.21 -8.17
N LYS A 357 -21.21 26.38 -8.52
CA LYS A 357 -20.96 27.66 -7.84
C LYS A 357 -21.40 27.63 -6.38
N LYS A 358 -22.52 26.97 -6.08
CA LYS A 358 -22.99 26.77 -4.70
C LYS A 358 -22.00 25.93 -3.90
N ARG A 359 -21.57 24.78 -4.45
CA ARG A 359 -20.55 23.93 -3.81
C ARG A 359 -19.21 24.65 -3.64
N PHE A 360 -18.80 25.46 -4.61
CA PHE A 360 -17.61 26.29 -4.48
C PHE A 360 -17.73 27.25 -3.28
N THR A 361 -18.84 27.99 -3.21
CA THR A 361 -19.09 29.00 -2.17
C THR A 361 -19.14 28.40 -0.77
N GLU A 362 -19.67 27.18 -0.64
CA GLU A 362 -19.85 26.52 0.65
C GLU A 362 -18.55 25.90 1.18
N TYR A 363 -17.57 25.59 0.31
CA TYR A 363 -16.53 24.64 0.68
C TYR A 363 -15.16 24.80 0.00
N ALA A 364 -14.99 25.70 -0.96
CA ALA A 364 -13.67 25.97 -1.52
C ALA A 364 -12.79 26.68 -0.49
N TRP A 365 -11.50 26.32 -0.45
CA TRP A 365 -10.54 26.90 0.49
C TRP A 365 -9.66 27.91 -0.25
N PRO A 366 -9.64 29.19 0.16
CA PRO A 366 -8.82 30.21 -0.48
C PRO A 366 -7.34 29.91 -0.27
N LEU A 367 -6.55 29.85 -1.35
CA LEU A 367 -5.10 29.63 -1.30
C LEU A 367 -4.30 30.94 -1.27
N ASP A 368 -4.97 32.06 -1.52
CA ASP A 368 -4.40 33.39 -1.40
C ASP A 368 -5.33 34.31 -0.62
N SER A 369 -4.79 35.45 -0.22
CA SER A 369 -5.52 36.47 0.55
C SER A 369 -6.39 37.41 -0.28
N GLU A 370 -6.31 37.31 -1.61
CA GLU A 370 -7.07 38.13 -2.56
C GLU A 370 -8.36 37.43 -3.00
N GLY A 371 -8.53 36.16 -2.64
CA GLY A 371 -9.65 35.33 -3.06
C GLY A 371 -9.61 35.07 -4.57
N HIS A 372 -8.41 34.91 -5.17
CA HIS A 372 -8.24 34.60 -6.58
C HIS A 372 -8.12 33.09 -6.84
N LEU A 373 -7.32 32.39 -6.05
CA LEU A 373 -6.98 30.99 -6.18
C LEU A 373 -7.56 30.18 -5.02
N TYR A 374 -8.15 29.02 -5.32
CA TYR A 374 -8.79 28.16 -4.34
C TYR A 374 -8.38 26.71 -4.54
N ALA A 375 -8.24 26.00 -3.42
CA ALA A 375 -8.33 24.56 -3.39
C ALA A 375 -9.81 24.18 -3.39
N ILE A 376 -10.16 23.22 -4.23
CA ILE A 376 -11.48 22.62 -4.28
C ILE A 376 -11.38 21.16 -3.89
N TRP A 377 -12.55 20.57 -3.69
CA TRP A 377 -12.72 19.18 -3.33
C TRP A 377 -11.94 18.22 -4.23
N GLU A 378 -11.39 17.18 -3.61
CA GLU A 378 -10.97 15.99 -4.33
C GLU A 378 -12.19 15.25 -4.90
N GLU A 379 -12.00 14.56 -6.03
CA GLU A 379 -13.03 13.70 -6.63
C GLU A 379 -13.40 12.52 -5.72
N ASP A 380 -12.49 12.11 -4.82
CA ASP A 380 -12.69 11.03 -3.87
C ASP A 380 -13.48 11.50 -2.62
N PRO A 381 -14.75 11.05 -2.44
CA PRO A 381 -15.57 11.44 -1.30
C PRO A 381 -15.04 10.96 0.05
N GLN A 382 -14.19 9.92 0.08
CA GLN A 382 -13.59 9.44 1.33
C GLN A 382 -12.59 10.43 1.92
N ARG A 383 -12.10 11.37 1.09
CA ARG A 383 -11.19 12.43 1.50
C ARG A 383 -11.90 13.73 1.85
N TRP A 384 -13.22 13.78 1.71
CA TRP A 384 -14.00 14.94 2.10
C TRP A 384 -13.98 15.09 3.61
N ARG A 385 -13.89 16.35 4.06
CA ARG A 385 -13.78 16.68 5.48
C ARG A 385 -14.85 17.70 5.84
N PRO A 386 -16.06 17.25 6.20
CA PRO A 386 -17.11 18.13 6.72
C PRO A 386 -16.77 18.52 8.16
N VAL A 387 -15.64 19.22 8.37
CA VAL A 387 -15.25 19.71 9.69
C VAL A 387 -16.22 20.79 10.12
N ASN A 388 -16.79 20.67 11.31
CA ASN A 388 -17.78 21.63 11.78
C ASN A 388 -17.12 22.87 12.37
N HIS A 389 -17.87 23.96 12.37
CA HIS A 389 -17.46 25.21 13.01
C HIS A 389 -17.62 25.16 14.53
N SER A 390 -16.63 25.67 15.27
CA SER A 390 -16.80 26.12 16.67
C SER A 390 -16.04 27.43 16.92
N CYS A 391 -16.61 28.31 17.76
CA CYS A 391 -15.92 29.52 18.25
C CYS A 391 -14.87 29.18 19.33
N ASP A 392 -14.99 28.01 19.95
CA ASP A 392 -13.97 27.39 20.81
C ASP A 392 -13.63 26.00 20.25
N PRO A 393 -12.82 25.94 19.16
CA PRO A 393 -12.53 24.69 18.48
C PRO A 393 -11.55 23.82 19.24
N ASN A 394 -11.62 22.51 19.02
CA ASN A 394 -10.63 21.56 19.53
C ASN A 394 -9.51 21.25 18.51
N CYS A 395 -9.62 21.73 17.27
CA CYS A 395 -8.58 21.63 16.24
C CYS A 395 -8.11 23.01 15.77
N ILE A 396 -6.80 23.17 15.56
CA ILE A 396 -6.16 24.40 15.04
C ILE A 396 -5.05 24.03 14.04
N PHE A 397 -4.66 24.96 13.16
CA PHE A 397 -3.51 24.71 12.29
C PHE A 397 -2.22 24.59 13.12
N ALA A 398 -1.27 23.77 12.67
CA ALA A 398 0.05 23.72 13.26
C ALA A 398 0.82 25.00 12.94
N ALA A 399 1.62 25.47 13.90
CA ALA A 399 2.48 26.63 13.69
C ALA A 399 3.82 26.22 13.06
N PRO A 400 4.45 27.09 12.26
CA PRO A 400 3.92 28.37 11.77
C PRO A 400 3.16 28.21 10.45
N HIS A 401 1.88 28.61 10.40
CA HIS A 401 1.02 28.63 9.20
C HIS A 401 1.09 27.35 8.35
N SER A 402 1.05 26.17 8.98
CA SER A 402 1.09 24.87 8.30
C SER A 402 -0.26 24.49 7.73
N LEU A 403 -0.26 23.64 6.70
CA LEU A 403 -1.48 22.98 6.22
C LEU A 403 -1.97 21.94 7.23
N ASN A 404 -1.06 21.36 8.02
CA ASN A 404 -1.41 20.37 9.04
C ASN A 404 -2.30 20.99 10.12
N VAL A 405 -3.24 20.20 10.61
CA VAL A 405 -4.12 20.55 11.73
C VAL A 405 -3.78 19.66 12.91
N ILE A 406 -3.66 20.27 14.09
CA ILE A 406 -3.33 19.62 15.35
C ILE A 406 -4.44 19.81 16.38
N ALA A 407 -4.46 18.94 17.39
CA ALA A 407 -5.36 19.07 18.52
C ALA A 407 -4.95 20.26 19.40
N ALA A 408 -5.88 21.21 19.61
CA ALA A 408 -5.66 22.41 20.43
C ALA A 408 -5.64 22.09 21.94
N ARG A 409 -6.29 20.99 22.32
CA ARG A 409 -6.39 20.44 23.68
C ARG A 409 -6.45 18.92 23.60
N GLU A 410 -6.58 18.26 24.75
CA GLU A 410 -6.96 16.85 24.76
C GLU A 410 -8.37 16.66 24.18
N ILE A 411 -8.52 15.65 23.31
CA ILE A 411 -9.77 15.31 22.62
C ILE A 411 -10.08 13.85 22.92
N ALA A 412 -11.27 13.57 23.46
CA ALA A 412 -11.66 12.20 23.76
C ALA A 412 -12.02 11.42 22.50
N ALA A 413 -11.81 10.09 22.49
CA ALA A 413 -12.33 9.25 21.42
C ALA A 413 -13.86 9.39 21.32
N GLY A 414 -14.37 9.60 20.11
CA GLY A 414 -15.77 9.83 19.79
C GLY A 414 -16.21 11.29 19.90
N GLU A 415 -15.35 12.21 20.35
CA GLU A 415 -15.67 13.64 20.45
C GLU A 415 -15.68 14.31 19.07
N ASP A 416 -16.60 15.25 18.85
CA ASP A 416 -16.71 16.00 17.60
C ASP A 416 -15.49 16.89 17.34
N LEU A 417 -14.93 16.80 16.14
CA LEU A 417 -13.83 17.65 15.69
C LEU A 417 -14.38 18.92 15.07
N SER A 418 -13.85 20.06 15.53
CA SER A 418 -14.27 21.38 15.08
C SER A 418 -13.11 22.34 14.90
N MET A 419 -13.27 23.28 13.97
CA MET A 419 -12.31 24.35 13.68
C MET A 419 -13.01 25.71 13.65
N ASP A 420 -12.26 26.78 13.90
CA ASP A 420 -12.77 28.13 13.71
C ASP A 420 -12.62 28.54 12.23
N TYR A 421 -13.74 28.64 11.52
CA TYR A 421 -13.77 29.01 10.11
C TYR A 421 -13.13 30.37 9.80
N ALA A 422 -13.05 31.28 10.79
CA ALA A 422 -12.35 32.54 10.60
C ALA A 422 -10.84 32.36 10.34
N THR A 423 -10.29 31.16 10.59
CA THR A 423 -8.87 30.86 10.36
C THR A 423 -8.54 30.45 8.93
N PHE A 424 -9.52 30.01 8.12
CA PHE A 424 -9.29 29.49 6.76
C PHE A 424 -10.33 29.88 5.71
N CYS A 425 -11.54 30.30 6.10
CA CYS A 425 -12.55 30.78 5.15
C CYS A 425 -12.39 32.27 4.87
N ASP A 426 -12.56 32.68 3.61
CA ASP A 426 -12.53 34.09 3.20
C ASP A 426 -13.94 34.70 3.03
N GLY A 427 -13.98 35.89 2.42
CA GLY A 427 -15.22 36.63 2.16
C GLY A 427 -16.15 35.98 1.15
N THR A 428 -15.78 34.87 0.50
CA THR A 428 -16.71 34.10 -0.35
C THR A 428 -17.64 33.22 0.45
N MET A 429 -17.24 32.80 1.65
CA MET A 429 -18.08 32.00 2.52
C MET A 429 -19.32 32.81 2.92
N LYS A 430 -20.50 32.25 2.63
CA LYS A 430 -21.76 32.86 3.04
C LYS A 430 -21.84 32.97 4.57
N PRO A 431 -22.07 34.16 5.14
CA PRO A 431 -22.29 34.30 6.57
C PRO A 431 -23.42 33.41 7.06
N PHE A 432 -23.23 32.77 8.21
CA PHE A 432 -24.23 31.88 8.80
C PHE A 432 -24.37 32.09 10.31
N ARG A 433 -25.57 31.82 10.82
CA ARG A 433 -25.82 31.86 12.27
C ARG A 433 -25.11 30.68 12.93
N CYS A 434 -24.25 30.99 13.89
CA CYS A 434 -23.49 30.02 14.65
C CYS A 434 -24.40 29.32 15.67
N LEU A 435 -24.32 27.99 15.71
CA LEU A 435 -25.03 27.14 16.66
C LEU A 435 -24.05 26.27 17.47
N CYS A 436 -22.78 26.69 17.61
CA CYS A 436 -21.74 25.87 18.23
C CYS A 436 -21.92 25.66 19.74
N GLY A 437 -22.68 26.52 20.42
CA GLY A 437 -22.94 26.40 21.86
C GLY A 437 -21.78 26.79 22.78
N ALA A 438 -20.65 27.27 22.26
CA ALA A 438 -19.54 27.76 23.08
C ALA A 438 -19.93 29.03 23.85
N ASP A 439 -19.39 29.21 25.07
CA ASP A 439 -19.64 30.41 25.88
C ASP A 439 -19.16 31.70 25.17
N CYS A 440 -18.13 31.57 24.33
CA CYS A 440 -17.59 32.65 23.50
C CYS A 440 -18.21 32.70 22.08
N CYS A 441 -19.40 32.12 21.88
CA CYS A 441 -20.06 32.09 20.58
C CYS A 441 -20.29 33.50 20.02
N ARG A 442 -19.85 33.72 18.78
CA ARG A 442 -20.01 35.00 18.06
C ARG A 442 -21.42 35.23 17.49
N GLY A 443 -22.28 34.20 17.49
CA GLY A 443 -23.64 34.26 16.97
C GLY A 443 -23.76 34.31 15.44
N LEU A 444 -22.94 35.11 14.76
CA LEU A 444 -22.83 35.14 13.30
C LEU A 444 -21.36 34.92 12.90
N ILE A 445 -21.12 33.97 11.99
CA ILE A 445 -19.78 33.69 11.49
C ILE A 445 -19.54 34.43 10.18
N THR A 446 -18.48 35.22 10.17
CA THR A 446 -17.94 35.98 9.04
C THR A 446 -16.42 35.91 9.09
N THR A 447 -15.74 36.56 8.14
CA THR A 447 -14.33 36.92 8.33
C THR A 447 -14.19 37.77 9.60
N ASP A 448 -13.15 37.49 10.40
CA ASP A 448 -12.97 38.10 11.72
C ASP A 448 -11.49 38.35 12.03
N ALA A 449 -11.12 39.62 12.10
CA ALA A 449 -9.76 40.05 12.41
C ALA A 449 -9.34 39.64 13.82
N ALA A 450 -10.26 39.67 14.78
CA ALA A 450 -9.97 39.33 16.18
C ALA A 450 -9.60 37.85 16.32
N SER A 451 -10.31 36.95 15.62
CA SER A 451 -9.92 35.54 15.53
C SER A 451 -8.54 35.35 14.93
N LEU A 452 -8.20 36.02 13.81
CA LEU A 452 -6.86 35.89 13.22
C LEU A 452 -5.76 36.34 14.18
N ILE A 453 -5.97 37.43 14.91
CA ILE A 453 -5.03 37.89 15.95
C ILE A 453 -4.93 36.85 17.08
N LYS A 454 -6.07 36.28 17.53
CA LYS A 454 -6.13 35.26 18.58
C LYS A 454 -5.30 34.02 18.21
N TYR A 455 -5.43 33.51 16.98
CA TYR A 455 -4.74 32.30 16.55
C TYR A 455 -3.30 32.55 16.09
N GLY A 456 -2.97 33.75 15.63
CA GLY A 456 -1.61 34.13 15.24
C GLY A 456 -1.04 33.19 14.17
N GLU A 457 0.02 32.46 14.52
CA GLU A 457 0.67 31.49 13.61
C GLU A 457 -0.12 30.19 13.42
N HIS A 458 -1.22 29.98 14.15
CA HIS A 458 -2.12 28.82 14.05
C HIS A 458 -3.31 29.06 13.11
N SER A 459 -3.14 29.91 12.09
CA SER A 459 -4.15 30.16 11.05
C SER A 459 -3.60 29.89 9.66
N TRP A 460 -4.49 29.47 8.76
CA TRP A 460 -4.21 29.43 7.33
C TRP A 460 -4.08 30.84 6.76
N LEU A 461 -5.05 31.69 7.09
CA LEU A 461 -5.07 33.09 6.65
C LEU A 461 -4.06 33.93 7.43
N ARG A 462 -3.21 34.64 6.70
CA ARG A 462 -2.21 35.58 7.29
C ARG A 462 -2.74 36.99 7.49
N LYS A 463 -3.77 37.36 6.74
CA LYS A 463 -4.48 38.64 6.85
C LYS A 463 -5.96 38.39 6.58
N VAL A 464 -6.81 39.27 7.11
CA VAL A 464 -8.24 39.23 6.80
C VAL A 464 -8.40 39.41 5.29
N PRO A 465 -9.05 38.47 4.59
CA PRO A 465 -9.30 38.60 3.16
C PRO A 465 -10.18 39.81 2.88
N SER A 466 -9.93 40.46 1.74
CA SER A 466 -10.78 41.56 1.27
C SER A 466 -12.23 41.08 1.13
N ALA A 467 -13.20 41.99 1.30
CA ALA A 467 -14.59 41.66 1.04
C ALA A 467 -14.75 41.24 -0.43
N VAL A 468 -15.33 40.05 -0.65
CA VAL A 468 -15.52 39.47 -1.97
C VAL A 468 -16.98 39.50 -2.37
N LYS A 469 -17.28 39.83 -3.64
CA LYS A 469 -18.65 39.76 -4.15
C LYS A 469 -19.14 38.30 -4.19
N PRO A 470 -20.32 37.98 -3.65
CA PRO A 470 -20.89 36.63 -3.73
C PRO A 470 -21.01 36.14 -5.17
N LEU A 471 -20.72 34.85 -5.40
CA LEU A 471 -20.91 34.19 -6.70
C LEU A 471 -22.38 33.93 -7.03
N LEU A 472 -23.19 33.79 -5.99
CA LEU A 472 -24.64 33.59 -6.06
C LEU A 472 -25.33 34.68 -5.25
N PRO A 473 -26.54 35.10 -5.66
CA PRO A 473 -27.33 36.12 -4.95
C PRO A 473 -27.72 35.73 -3.52
#